data_AF-A0A9N7VJ19-F1
#
_entry.id   AF-A0A9N7VJ19-F1
#
_cell.length_a   1.000
_cell.length_b   1.000
_cell.length_c   1.000
_cell.angle_alpha   90.00
_cell.angle_beta   90.00
_cell.angle_gamma   90.00
#
_symmetry.space_group_name_H-M   'P 1'
#
loop_
_entity.id
_entity.type
_entity.pdbx_description
1 polymer ?
#
loop_
_entity_poly.entity_id
_entity_poly.type
_entity_poly.pdbx_seq_one_letter_code
_entity_poly.pdbx_strand_id
1 'polypeptide(L)'
;MTPSSGTSTVPPFKFRHRGEKVDWRQINKVDINLVKSQLDIDTLQDHINEVMFCSLDGERCQECRSPVDPGLLKLLQLGQLSMEWLLHCQEVLSLNQHAAEERLEAARMEQKQLLEQQSQQEEKVKALNEELMLKGKVVSELQSKLLLCSHKCKICKKGFLTPQFLQSHMQRRHPEDHESQLESDRDLKSQIDILKTEISGLKEQNVQLQQKLQLKEELWESKLQQTKDYHESEMNKLLDELSRARSSVSGEQEIERRLQEMQLSMEALRKQEMEKRQEMQLSIEAQRKQEMEQRLQEMQLSIEAQRKQEMEQRQEMQLSIEAQRKQEMEQRRRRCSFPLRL
;
A
#
# COMPACT_ATOMS: atom_id res chain seq x y z
N MET A 1 -5.44 -22.20 -24.28
CA MET A 1 -6.02 -20.85 -24.23
C MET A 1 -5.92 -20.40 -22.78
N THR A 2 -4.81 -19.77 -22.42
CA THR A 2 -4.55 -19.26 -21.07
C THR A 2 -5.40 -18.01 -20.85
N PRO A 3 -6.13 -17.87 -19.73
CA PRO A 3 -6.81 -16.63 -19.44
C PRO A 3 -5.72 -15.57 -19.20
N SER A 4 -5.78 -14.51 -19.98
CA SER A 4 -4.94 -13.34 -19.81
C SER A 4 -5.26 -12.76 -18.42
N SER A 5 -4.31 -12.86 -17.50
CA SER A 5 -4.34 -12.13 -16.24
C SER A 5 -4.28 -10.65 -16.56
N GLY A 6 -5.45 -10.03 -16.73
CA GLY A 6 -5.60 -8.59 -16.75
C GLY A 6 -5.19 -8.08 -15.37
N THR A 7 -3.96 -7.62 -15.25
CA THR A 7 -3.54 -6.80 -14.12
C THR A 7 -4.35 -5.52 -14.20
N SER A 8 -5.47 -5.46 -13.48
CA SER A 8 -6.25 -4.25 -13.30
C SER A 8 -5.38 -3.28 -12.49
N THR A 9 -4.57 -2.50 -13.20
CA THR A 9 -3.69 -1.50 -12.59
C THR A 9 -4.53 -0.33 -12.14
N VAL A 10 -4.65 -0.16 -10.82
CA VAL A 10 -5.28 1.02 -10.25
C VAL A 10 -4.44 2.24 -10.64
N PRO A 11 -5.03 3.28 -11.25
CA PRO A 11 -4.29 4.48 -11.60
C PRO A 11 -3.72 5.17 -10.35
N PRO A 12 -2.58 5.89 -10.48
CA PRO A 12 -1.96 6.59 -9.37
C PRO A 12 -2.88 7.67 -8.81
N PHE A 13 -3.06 7.69 -7.48
CA PHE A 13 -3.92 8.63 -6.80
C PHE A 13 -3.41 10.07 -6.93
N LYS A 14 -4.31 10.99 -7.28
CA LYS A 14 -4.10 12.43 -7.25
C LYS A 14 -5.38 13.11 -6.83
N PHE A 15 -5.26 14.07 -5.91
CA PHE A 15 -6.39 14.92 -5.54
C PHE A 15 -6.89 15.71 -6.75
N ARG A 16 -8.20 15.71 -6.94
CA ARG A 16 -8.88 16.45 -8.00
C ARG A 16 -8.90 17.94 -7.67
N HIS A 17 -8.76 18.77 -8.71
CA HIS A 17 -8.94 20.21 -8.58
C HIS A 17 -10.40 20.54 -8.20
N ARG A 18 -10.59 21.37 -7.17
CA ARG A 18 -11.91 21.85 -6.72
C ARG A 18 -12.22 23.21 -7.33
N GLY A 19 -13.07 23.25 -8.36
CA GLY A 19 -13.42 24.49 -9.07
C GLY A 19 -14.91 24.86 -9.01
N GLU A 20 -15.75 23.97 -8.49
CA GLU A 20 -17.20 24.15 -8.49
C GLU A 20 -17.63 24.93 -7.25
N LYS A 21 -18.53 25.90 -7.41
CA LYS A 21 -19.03 26.70 -6.28
C LYS A 21 -20.01 25.90 -5.44
N VAL A 22 -20.08 26.22 -4.15
CA VAL A 22 -21.05 25.61 -3.24
C VAL A 22 -22.47 26.08 -3.61
N ASP A 23 -23.37 25.15 -3.91
CA ASP A 23 -24.81 25.44 -3.99
C ASP A 23 -25.44 25.38 -2.60
N TRP A 24 -25.32 26.49 -1.89
CA TRP A 24 -25.87 26.61 -0.55
C TRP A 24 -27.40 26.43 -0.49
N ARG A 25 -28.14 26.62 -1.60
CA ARG A 25 -29.60 26.41 -1.58
C ARG A 25 -29.94 24.93 -1.43
N GLN A 26 -29.13 24.05 -2.02
CA GLN A 26 -29.31 22.61 -1.92
C GLN A 26 -28.83 22.12 -0.56
N ILE A 27 -27.65 22.56 -0.12
CA ILE A 27 -27.11 22.23 1.20
C ILE A 27 -28.07 22.63 2.34
N ASN A 28 -28.70 23.81 2.26
CA ASN A 28 -29.63 24.27 3.29
C ASN A 28 -30.95 23.49 3.35
N LYS A 29 -31.30 22.71 2.30
CA LYS A 29 -32.50 21.84 2.33
C LYS A 29 -32.25 20.54 3.09
N VAL A 30 -31.00 20.15 3.28
CA VAL A 30 -30.63 18.89 3.94
C VAL A 30 -30.79 19.03 5.45
N ASP A 31 -31.70 18.26 6.03
CA ASP A 31 -31.81 18.13 7.49
C ASP A 31 -30.82 17.09 8.00
N ILE A 32 -29.69 17.58 8.51
CA ILE A 32 -28.59 16.76 9.03
C ILE A 32 -29.04 15.86 10.20
N ASN A 33 -29.96 16.34 11.05
CA ASN A 33 -30.42 15.57 12.19
C ASN A 33 -31.30 14.40 11.74
N LEU A 34 -32.15 14.65 10.75
CA LEU A 34 -32.98 13.62 10.14
C LEU A 34 -32.10 12.54 9.49
N VAL A 35 -31.15 12.95 8.64
CA VAL A 35 -30.18 12.06 7.98
C VAL A 35 -29.46 11.18 9.00
N LYS A 36 -28.97 11.75 10.10
CA LYS A 36 -28.28 11.00 11.16
C LYS A 36 -29.21 10.03 11.89
N SER A 37 -30.44 10.45 12.20
CA SER A 37 -31.39 9.64 12.97
C SER A 37 -31.97 8.47 12.16
N GLN A 38 -32.18 8.68 10.86
CA GLN A 38 -32.77 7.70 9.95
C GLN A 38 -31.72 6.88 9.19
N LEU A 39 -30.44 7.27 9.29
CA LEU A 39 -29.37 6.70 8.48
C LEU A 39 -29.71 6.76 6.98
N ASP A 40 -30.22 7.91 6.55
CA ASP A 40 -30.62 8.15 5.17
C ASP A 40 -29.38 8.30 4.28
N ILE A 41 -28.88 7.15 3.82
CA ILE A 41 -27.69 7.07 2.97
C ILE A 41 -27.97 7.66 1.59
N ASP A 42 -29.20 7.55 1.08
CA ASP A 42 -29.55 8.06 -0.24
C ASP A 42 -29.40 9.59 -0.29
N THR A 43 -29.94 10.30 0.70
CA THR A 43 -29.75 11.76 0.82
C THR A 43 -28.27 12.15 0.98
N LEU A 44 -27.47 11.37 1.72
CA LEU A 44 -26.02 11.61 1.82
C LEU A 44 -25.32 11.41 0.47
N GLN A 45 -25.70 10.38 -0.26
CA GLN A 45 -25.08 9.97 -1.52
C GLN A 45 -25.39 10.95 -2.65
N ASP A 46 -26.58 11.57 -2.63
CA ASP A 46 -26.94 12.65 -3.55
C ASP A 46 -26.03 13.89 -3.38
N HIS A 47 -25.60 14.19 -2.14
CA HIS A 47 -24.82 15.41 -1.84
C HIS A 47 -23.32 15.16 -1.67
N ILE A 48 -22.87 13.90 -1.59
CA ILE A 48 -21.48 13.57 -1.26
C ILE A 48 -20.50 14.18 -2.27
N ASN A 49 -20.81 14.11 -3.56
CA ASN A 49 -19.95 14.65 -4.61
C ASN A 49 -19.86 16.18 -4.54
N GLU A 50 -20.98 16.87 -4.29
CA GLU A 50 -21.04 18.31 -4.17
C GLU A 50 -20.22 18.80 -2.97
N VAL A 51 -20.33 18.12 -1.83
CA VAL A 51 -19.59 18.47 -0.60
C VAL A 51 -18.10 18.13 -0.73
N MET A 52 -17.77 16.99 -1.34
CA MET A 52 -16.40 16.54 -1.49
C MET A 52 -15.61 17.44 -2.44
N PHE A 53 -16.17 17.84 -3.59
CA PHE A 53 -15.41 18.47 -4.67
C PHE A 53 -15.64 19.99 -4.85
N CYS A 54 -16.41 20.63 -3.98
CA CYS A 54 -16.62 22.09 -4.05
C CYS A 54 -15.39 22.92 -3.63
N SER A 55 -15.25 24.09 -4.25
CA SER A 55 -14.29 25.13 -3.87
C SER A 55 -14.84 25.95 -2.70
N LEU A 56 -13.99 26.17 -1.70
CA LEU A 56 -14.30 26.99 -0.52
C LEU A 56 -13.65 28.38 -0.61
N ASP A 57 -13.06 28.72 -1.76
CA ASP A 57 -12.27 29.92 -1.94
C ASP A 57 -13.16 31.16 -1.98
N GLY A 58 -12.97 32.06 -1.01
CA GLY A 58 -13.69 33.32 -0.95
C GLY A 58 -15.15 33.20 -0.50
N GLU A 59 -15.54 32.06 0.08
CA GLU A 59 -16.86 31.89 0.67
C GLU A 59 -17.10 32.86 1.83
N ARG A 60 -18.35 33.35 1.93
CA ARG A 60 -18.77 34.37 2.89
C ARG A 60 -20.04 33.95 3.59
N CYS A 61 -20.21 34.41 4.84
CA CYS A 61 -21.44 34.20 5.59
C CYS A 61 -22.66 34.74 4.80
N GLN A 62 -23.74 33.96 4.71
CA GLN A 62 -24.94 34.36 3.97
C GLN A 62 -25.69 35.54 4.60
N GLU A 63 -25.58 35.72 5.92
CA GLU A 63 -26.33 36.76 6.64
C GLU A 63 -25.56 38.09 6.67
N CYS A 64 -24.30 38.08 7.07
CA CYS A 64 -23.52 39.30 7.29
C CYS A 64 -22.43 39.56 6.23
N ARG A 65 -22.22 38.64 5.28
CA ARG A 65 -21.19 38.71 4.21
C ARG A 65 -19.74 38.79 4.71
N SER A 66 -19.49 38.55 5.99
CA SER A 66 -18.13 38.43 6.51
C SER A 66 -17.42 37.22 5.90
N PRO A 67 -16.09 37.25 5.75
CA PRO A 67 -15.34 36.05 5.39
C PRO A 67 -15.58 34.96 6.44
N VAL A 68 -15.66 33.70 5.99
CA VAL A 68 -15.75 32.55 6.89
C VAL A 68 -14.42 32.40 7.65
N ASP A 69 -14.49 31.91 8.88
CA ASP A 69 -13.30 31.65 9.69
C ASP A 69 -12.30 30.73 8.96
N PRO A 70 -11.02 31.15 8.81
CA PRO A 70 -10.02 30.34 8.10
C PRO A 70 -9.75 28.98 8.74
N GLY A 71 -9.92 28.83 10.07
CA GLY A 71 -9.75 27.56 10.77
C GLY A 71 -10.85 26.56 10.41
N LEU A 72 -12.10 27.01 10.36
CA LEU A 72 -13.24 26.19 9.91
C LEU A 72 -13.11 25.77 8.44
N LEU A 73 -12.64 26.68 7.57
CA LEU A 73 -12.38 26.35 6.16
C LEU A 73 -11.30 25.26 6.04
N LYS A 74 -10.20 25.38 6.78
CA LYS A 74 -9.14 24.35 6.81
C LYS A 74 -9.65 23.01 7.31
N LEU A 75 -10.49 23.00 8.36
CA LEU A 75 -11.08 21.78 8.89
C LEU A 75 -11.95 21.08 7.83
N LEU A 76 -12.78 21.84 7.11
CA LEU A 76 -13.61 21.31 6.04
C LEU A 76 -12.76 20.82 4.85
N GLN A 77 -11.73 21.56 4.45
CA GLN A 77 -10.78 21.15 3.41
C GLN A 77 -10.08 19.82 3.77
N LEU A 78 -9.63 19.67 5.02
CA LEU A 78 -9.09 18.40 5.51
C LEU A 78 -10.12 17.29 5.45
N GLY A 79 -11.38 17.58 5.79
CA GLY A 79 -12.50 16.65 5.64
C GLY A 79 -12.70 16.21 4.19
N GLN A 80 -12.74 17.15 3.24
CA GLN A 80 -12.87 16.87 1.80
C GLN A 80 -11.74 15.98 1.28
N LEU A 81 -10.48 16.32 1.60
CA LEU A 81 -9.32 15.52 1.23
C LEU A 81 -9.37 14.11 1.85
N SER A 82 -9.79 14.01 3.11
CA SER A 82 -9.94 12.73 3.80
C SER A 82 -11.00 11.86 3.13
N MET A 83 -12.16 12.42 2.79
CA MET A 83 -13.24 11.68 2.12
C MET A 83 -12.85 11.25 0.69
N GLU A 84 -12.13 12.09 -0.05
CA GLU A 84 -11.63 11.74 -1.40
C GLU A 84 -10.60 10.60 -1.33
N TRP A 85 -9.73 10.61 -0.32
CA TRP A 85 -8.82 9.49 -0.08
C TRP A 85 -9.57 8.21 0.30
N LEU A 86 -10.60 8.31 1.14
CA LEU A 86 -11.44 7.16 1.50
C LEU A 86 -12.18 6.59 0.29
N LEU A 87 -12.67 7.43 -0.63
CA LEU A 87 -13.29 6.99 -1.88
C LEU A 87 -12.28 6.20 -2.74
N HIS A 88 -11.04 6.70 -2.86
CA HIS A 88 -9.99 5.96 -3.55
C HIS A 88 -9.68 4.62 -2.88
N CYS A 89 -9.58 4.57 -1.55
CA CYS A 89 -9.41 3.32 -0.82
C CYS A 89 -10.58 2.35 -1.10
N GLN A 90 -11.82 2.85 -1.14
CA GLN A 90 -12.99 2.04 -1.45
C GLN A 90 -12.91 1.45 -2.86
N GLU A 91 -12.53 2.23 -3.87
CA GLU A 91 -12.35 1.76 -5.24
C GLU A 91 -11.26 0.68 -5.34
N VAL A 92 -10.10 0.92 -4.71
CA VAL A 92 -8.99 -0.04 -4.66
C VAL A 92 -9.42 -1.35 -4.00
N LEU A 93 -10.08 -1.26 -2.86
CA LEU A 93 -10.56 -2.43 -2.12
C LEU A 93 -11.62 -3.19 -2.93
N SER A 94 -12.53 -2.49 -3.61
CA SER A 94 -13.57 -3.09 -4.43
C SER A 94 -12.98 -3.83 -5.63
N LEU A 95 -12.01 -3.23 -6.33
CA LEU A 95 -11.29 -3.88 -7.44
C LEU A 95 -10.52 -5.11 -6.96
N ASN A 96 -9.83 -5.01 -5.83
CA ASN A 96 -9.09 -6.13 -5.25
C ASN A 96 -10.02 -7.27 -4.80
N GLN A 97 -11.18 -6.93 -4.23
CA GLN A 97 -12.20 -7.89 -3.84
C GLN A 97 -12.73 -8.63 -5.07
N HIS A 98 -13.12 -7.90 -6.12
CA HIS A 98 -13.62 -8.51 -7.35
C HIS A 98 -12.59 -9.44 -7.99
N ALA A 99 -11.34 -8.99 -8.11
CA ALA A 99 -10.26 -9.83 -8.62
C ALA A 99 -10.00 -11.07 -7.75
N ALA A 100 -10.19 -10.98 -6.42
CA ALA A 100 -10.08 -12.12 -5.53
C ALA A 100 -11.24 -13.12 -5.71
N GLU A 101 -12.46 -12.61 -5.90
CA GLU A 101 -13.65 -13.42 -6.19
C GLU A 101 -13.51 -14.18 -7.52
N GLU A 102 -13.00 -13.52 -8.57
CA GLU A 102 -12.73 -14.18 -9.86
C GLU A 102 -11.68 -15.29 -9.74
N ARG A 103 -10.58 -15.06 -9.00
CA ARG A 103 -9.56 -16.08 -8.74
C ARG A 103 -10.13 -17.26 -7.97
N LEU A 104 -10.99 -17.00 -6.98
CA LEU A 104 -11.63 -18.04 -6.19
C LEU A 104 -12.54 -18.90 -7.07
N GLU A 105 -13.33 -18.29 -7.94
CA GLU A 105 -14.21 -19.03 -8.84
C GLU A 105 -13.42 -19.85 -9.88
N ALA A 106 -12.35 -19.30 -10.44
CA ALA A 106 -11.44 -20.04 -11.32
C ALA A 106 -10.83 -21.27 -10.62
N ALA A 107 -10.36 -21.11 -9.38
CA ALA A 107 -9.81 -22.21 -8.58
C ALA A 107 -10.86 -23.27 -8.24
N ARG A 108 -12.11 -22.88 -7.98
CA ARG A 108 -13.23 -23.82 -7.77
C ARG A 108 -13.51 -24.65 -9.03
N MET A 109 -13.50 -24.01 -10.19
CA MET A 109 -13.71 -24.70 -11.46
C MET A 109 -12.59 -25.70 -11.75
N GLU A 110 -11.32 -25.31 -11.49
CA GLU A 110 -10.17 -26.22 -11.61
C GLU A 110 -10.26 -27.39 -10.62
N GLN A 111 -10.61 -27.12 -9.35
CA GLN A 111 -10.81 -28.17 -8.35
C GLN A 111 -11.86 -29.18 -8.80
N LYS A 112 -13.00 -28.70 -9.31
CA LYS A 112 -14.08 -29.57 -9.82
C LYS A 112 -13.60 -30.45 -10.97
N GLN A 113 -12.84 -29.88 -11.90
CA GLN A 113 -12.27 -30.62 -13.03
C GLN A 113 -11.28 -31.69 -12.56
N LEU A 114 -10.40 -31.36 -11.60
CA LEU A 114 -9.43 -32.31 -11.05
C LEU A 114 -10.11 -33.46 -10.29
N LEU A 115 -11.17 -33.18 -9.53
CA LEU A 115 -11.96 -34.21 -8.84
C LEU A 115 -12.61 -35.19 -9.84
N GLU A 116 -13.13 -34.69 -10.95
CA GLU A 116 -13.72 -35.54 -11.98
C GLU A 116 -12.66 -36.40 -12.68
N GLN A 117 -11.48 -35.85 -12.96
CA GLN A 117 -10.33 -36.61 -13.48
C GLN A 117 -9.84 -37.68 -12.49
N GLN A 118 -9.80 -37.35 -11.20
CA GLN A 118 -9.43 -38.28 -10.14
C GLN A 118 -10.41 -39.45 -10.09
N SER A 119 -11.72 -39.17 -10.09
CA SER A 119 -12.76 -40.21 -10.11
C SER A 119 -12.61 -41.15 -11.30
N GLN A 120 -12.39 -40.60 -12.51
CA GLN A 120 -12.16 -41.41 -13.71
C GLN A 120 -10.89 -42.27 -13.59
N GLN A 121 -9.83 -41.75 -12.97
CA GLN A 121 -8.61 -42.52 -12.77
C GLN A 121 -8.78 -43.63 -11.73
N GLU A 122 -9.52 -43.37 -10.65
CA GLU A 122 -9.88 -44.37 -9.65
C GLU A 122 -10.70 -45.52 -10.24
N GLU A 123 -11.68 -45.21 -11.12
CA GLU A 123 -12.44 -46.23 -11.85
C GLU A 123 -11.55 -47.08 -12.76
N LYS A 124 -10.61 -46.46 -13.49
CA LYS A 124 -9.64 -47.20 -14.33
C LYS A 124 -8.76 -48.12 -13.50
N VAL A 125 -8.28 -47.66 -12.35
CA VAL A 125 -7.46 -48.48 -11.45
C VAL A 125 -8.27 -49.66 -10.91
N LYS A 126 -9.54 -49.45 -10.53
CA LYS A 126 -10.44 -50.53 -10.11
C LYS A 126 -10.63 -51.57 -11.22
N ALA A 127 -10.93 -51.14 -12.44
CA ALA A 127 -11.09 -52.03 -13.59
C ALA A 127 -9.81 -52.84 -13.88
N LEU A 128 -8.64 -52.19 -13.88
CA LEU A 128 -7.36 -52.88 -14.08
C LEU A 128 -7.05 -53.89 -12.95
N ASN A 129 -7.38 -53.56 -11.71
CA ASN A 129 -7.22 -54.50 -10.59
C ASN A 129 -8.15 -55.70 -10.71
N GLU A 130 -9.39 -55.52 -11.16
CA GLU A 130 -10.31 -56.63 -11.43
C GLU A 130 -9.78 -57.53 -12.55
N GLU A 131 -9.26 -56.96 -13.64
CA GLU A 131 -8.61 -57.72 -14.71
C GLU A 131 -7.38 -58.50 -14.22
N LEU A 132 -6.53 -57.86 -13.39
CA LEU A 132 -5.36 -58.52 -12.80
C LEU A 132 -5.76 -59.67 -11.88
N MET A 133 -6.81 -59.49 -11.07
CA MET A 133 -7.35 -60.55 -10.21
C MET A 133 -7.89 -61.73 -11.03
N LEU A 134 -8.59 -61.46 -12.15
CA LEU A 134 -9.06 -62.50 -13.06
C LEU A 134 -7.89 -63.26 -13.69
N LYS A 135 -6.88 -62.54 -14.21
CA LYS A 135 -5.67 -63.16 -14.78
C LYS A 135 -4.90 -63.97 -13.73
N GLY A 136 -4.81 -63.48 -12.49
CA GLY A 136 -4.19 -64.19 -11.37
C GLY A 136 -4.88 -65.52 -11.06
N LYS A 137 -6.22 -65.54 -11.06
CA LYS A 137 -7.00 -66.79 -10.90
C LYS A 137 -6.72 -67.79 -12.02
N VAL A 138 -6.71 -67.34 -13.28
CA VAL A 138 -6.38 -68.20 -14.43
C VAL A 138 -4.98 -68.78 -14.30
N VAL A 139 -3.99 -67.97 -13.94
CA VAL A 139 -2.61 -68.43 -13.73
C VAL A 139 -2.54 -69.47 -12.60
N SER A 140 -3.23 -69.22 -11.48
CA SER A 140 -3.27 -70.17 -10.35
C SER A 140 -3.93 -71.49 -10.74
N GLU A 141 -5.01 -71.46 -11.51
CA GLU A 141 -5.68 -72.66 -12.03
C GLU A 141 -4.76 -73.44 -12.99
N LEU A 142 -4.07 -72.75 -13.90
CA LEU A 142 -3.09 -73.36 -14.80
C LEU A 142 -1.91 -73.99 -14.03
N GLN A 143 -1.41 -73.31 -13.00
CA GLN A 143 -0.37 -73.85 -12.11
C GLN A 143 -0.85 -75.09 -11.35
N SER A 144 -2.08 -75.09 -10.83
CA SER A 144 -2.68 -76.24 -10.17
C SER A 144 -2.84 -77.44 -11.12
N LYS A 145 -3.33 -77.21 -12.34
CA LYS A 145 -3.41 -78.24 -13.39
C LYS A 145 -2.04 -78.81 -13.75
N LEU A 146 -1.00 -77.97 -13.79
CA LEU A 146 0.37 -78.41 -14.01
C LEU A 146 0.91 -79.29 -12.87
N LEU A 147 0.59 -78.95 -11.62
CA LEU A 147 0.98 -79.71 -10.42
C LEU A 147 0.26 -81.06 -10.28
N LEU A 148 -0.96 -81.19 -10.81
CA LEU A 148 -1.75 -82.43 -10.79
C LEU A 148 -1.33 -83.45 -11.85
N CYS A 149 -0.48 -83.07 -12.80
CA CYS A 149 0.07 -83.96 -13.83
C CYS A 149 1.10 -84.93 -13.23
N SER A 150 0.61 -85.98 -12.57
CA SER A 150 1.34 -87.22 -12.36
C SER A 150 1.39 -87.97 -13.70
N HIS A 151 2.58 -88.10 -14.28
CA HIS A 151 2.78 -88.61 -15.65
C HIS A 151 2.37 -90.08 -15.76
N LYS A 152 1.12 -90.34 -16.19
CA LYS A 152 0.57 -91.69 -16.34
C LYS A 152 0.64 -92.15 -17.79
N CYS A 153 1.01 -93.41 -18.00
CA CYS A 153 0.95 -94.06 -19.30
C CYS A 153 -0.51 -94.22 -19.73
N LYS A 154 -0.87 -93.66 -20.89
CA LYS A 154 -2.24 -93.69 -21.41
C LYS A 154 -2.69 -95.09 -21.84
N ILE A 155 -1.75 -96.01 -22.07
CA ILE A 155 -2.02 -97.34 -22.62
C ILE A 155 -2.11 -98.40 -21.51
N CYS A 156 -1.18 -98.39 -20.55
CA CYS A 156 -1.17 -99.38 -19.45
C CYS A 156 -1.37 -98.79 -18.04
N LYS A 157 -1.71 -97.49 -17.93
CA LYS A 157 -2.10 -96.79 -16.69
C LYS A 157 -1.06 -96.74 -15.57
N LYS A 158 0.19 -97.15 -15.83
CA LYS A 158 1.31 -97.01 -14.89
C LYS A 158 1.66 -95.53 -14.66
N GLY A 159 1.81 -95.12 -13.40
CA GLY A 159 2.20 -93.77 -13.02
C GLY A 159 3.70 -93.63 -12.85
N PHE A 160 4.25 -92.50 -13.29
CA PHE A 160 5.66 -92.19 -13.21
C PHE A 160 5.88 -90.85 -12.52
N LEU A 161 6.93 -90.78 -11.68
CA LEU A 161 7.26 -89.58 -10.90
C LEU A 161 7.78 -88.43 -11.76
N THR A 162 8.45 -88.72 -12.88
CA THR A 162 9.00 -87.71 -13.80
C THR A 162 8.70 -88.09 -15.26
N PRO A 163 8.58 -87.09 -16.15
CA PRO A 163 8.16 -87.32 -17.54
C PRO A 163 9.17 -88.18 -18.32
N GLN A 164 10.45 -88.13 -17.95
CA GLN A 164 11.50 -88.96 -18.58
C GLN A 164 11.29 -90.46 -18.33
N PHE A 165 10.78 -90.84 -17.15
CA PHE A 165 10.48 -92.23 -16.86
C PHE A 165 9.24 -92.72 -17.61
N LEU A 166 8.23 -91.86 -17.79
CA LEU A 166 7.10 -92.18 -18.67
C LEU A 166 7.55 -92.33 -20.13
N GLN A 167 8.39 -91.42 -20.63
CA GLN A 167 8.89 -91.46 -22.01
C GLN A 167 9.71 -92.73 -22.28
N SER A 168 10.60 -93.10 -21.36
CA SER A 168 11.37 -94.34 -21.41
C SER A 168 10.48 -95.59 -21.40
N HIS A 169 9.36 -95.54 -20.68
CA HIS A 169 8.38 -96.61 -20.65
C HIS A 169 7.60 -96.72 -21.96
N MET A 170 7.14 -95.60 -22.51
CA MET A 170 6.40 -95.53 -23.78
C MET A 170 7.29 -96.06 -24.92
N GLN A 171 8.56 -95.63 -25.00
CA GLN A 171 9.50 -96.06 -26.03
C GLN A 171 9.75 -97.58 -26.06
N ARG A 172 9.77 -98.24 -24.89
CA ARG A 172 10.09 -99.69 -24.79
C ARG A 172 8.88 -100.60 -24.87
N ARG A 173 7.70 -100.12 -24.46
CA ARG A 173 6.49 -100.95 -24.31
C ARG A 173 5.37 -100.57 -25.26
N HIS A 174 5.41 -99.36 -25.82
CA HIS A 174 4.42 -98.80 -26.72
C HIS A 174 5.09 -97.98 -27.84
N PRO A 175 5.96 -98.60 -28.67
CA PRO A 175 6.82 -97.89 -29.62
C PRO A 175 6.06 -97.18 -30.74
N GLU A 176 4.96 -97.77 -31.25
CA GLU A 176 4.14 -97.16 -32.30
C GLU A 176 3.46 -95.86 -31.81
N ASP A 177 2.88 -95.88 -30.60
CA ASP A 177 2.25 -94.69 -30.00
C ASP A 177 3.28 -93.65 -29.54
N HIS A 178 4.48 -94.07 -29.15
CA HIS A 178 5.59 -93.17 -28.82
C HIS A 178 6.02 -92.37 -30.06
N GLU A 179 6.00 -92.97 -31.24
CA GLU A 179 6.38 -92.31 -32.50
C GLU A 179 5.35 -91.26 -32.94
N SER A 180 4.05 -91.57 -32.86
CA SER A 180 2.99 -90.56 -33.09
C SER A 180 3.01 -89.43 -32.05
N GLN A 181 3.40 -89.72 -30.81
CA GLN A 181 3.54 -88.70 -29.76
C GLN A 181 4.76 -87.79 -29.99
N LEU A 182 5.85 -88.30 -30.58
CA LEU A 182 7.02 -87.49 -30.95
C LEU A 182 6.70 -86.47 -32.06
N GLU A 183 5.78 -86.79 -32.98
CA GLU A 183 5.30 -85.83 -33.99
C GLU A 183 4.47 -84.72 -33.32
N SER A 184 3.54 -85.07 -32.42
CA SER A 184 2.78 -84.09 -31.64
C SER A 184 3.68 -83.23 -30.73
N ASP A 185 4.73 -83.81 -30.14
CA ASP A 185 5.69 -83.08 -29.29
C ASP A 185 6.58 -82.15 -30.12
N ARG A 186 6.82 -82.45 -31.40
CA ARG A 186 7.54 -81.56 -32.33
C ARG A 186 6.72 -80.30 -32.62
N ASP A 187 5.41 -80.45 -32.81
CA ASP A 187 4.47 -79.32 -32.99
C ASP A 187 4.29 -78.51 -31.71
N LEU A 188 4.26 -79.16 -30.54
CA LEU A 188 4.21 -78.45 -29.26
C LEU A 188 5.52 -77.67 -29.00
N LYS A 189 6.66 -78.25 -29.40
CA LYS A 189 7.97 -77.60 -29.28
C LYS A 189 8.08 -76.37 -30.19
N SER A 190 7.56 -76.43 -31.41
CA SER A 190 7.51 -75.26 -32.29
C SER A 190 6.63 -74.15 -31.71
N GLN A 191 5.48 -74.47 -31.12
CA GLN A 191 4.63 -73.51 -30.40
C GLN A 191 5.33 -72.89 -29.18
N ILE A 192 6.04 -73.71 -28.39
CA ILE A 192 6.82 -73.22 -27.24
C ILE A 192 7.93 -72.28 -27.70
N ASP A 193 8.60 -72.58 -28.81
CA ASP A 193 9.66 -71.72 -29.33
C ASP A 193 9.09 -70.40 -29.87
N ILE A 194 7.90 -70.41 -30.49
CA ILE A 194 7.15 -69.19 -30.83
C ILE A 194 6.84 -68.37 -29.56
N LEU A 195 6.25 -68.97 -28.53
CA LEU A 195 5.94 -68.28 -27.27
C LEU A 195 7.18 -67.74 -26.56
N LYS A 196 8.32 -68.44 -26.63
CA LYS A 196 9.59 -67.93 -26.09
C LYS A 196 10.07 -66.69 -26.85
N THR A 197 9.97 -66.68 -28.18
CA THR A 197 10.31 -65.49 -28.96
C THR A 197 9.40 -64.31 -28.61
N GLU A 198 8.10 -64.56 -28.42
CA GLU A 198 7.13 -63.54 -28.01
C GLU A 198 7.38 -63.02 -26.58
N ILE A 199 7.66 -63.91 -25.61
CA ILE A 199 8.07 -63.52 -24.25
C ILE A 199 9.35 -62.68 -24.27
N SER A 200 10.30 -63.03 -25.14
CA SER A 200 11.56 -62.30 -25.27
C SER A 200 11.31 -60.90 -25.84
N GLY A 201 10.45 -60.78 -26.86
CA GLY A 201 10.01 -59.49 -27.40
C GLY A 201 9.25 -58.64 -26.37
N LEU A 202 8.34 -59.24 -25.59
CA LEU A 202 7.60 -58.54 -24.54
C LEU A 202 8.52 -58.06 -23.40
N LYS A 203 9.54 -58.85 -23.03
CA LYS A 203 10.55 -58.43 -22.05
C LYS A 203 11.36 -57.24 -22.54
N GLU A 204 11.78 -57.27 -23.80
CA GLU A 204 12.53 -56.16 -24.41
C GLU A 204 11.68 -54.89 -24.50
N GLN A 205 10.39 -55.01 -24.88
CA GLN A 205 9.45 -53.89 -24.84
C GLN A 205 9.25 -53.35 -23.42
N ASN A 206 9.19 -54.21 -22.41
CA ASN A 206 9.05 -53.78 -21.01
C ASN A 206 10.26 -52.97 -20.54
N VAL A 207 11.48 -53.42 -20.86
CA VAL A 207 12.72 -52.69 -20.57
C VAL A 207 12.74 -51.34 -21.29
N GLN A 208 12.35 -51.28 -22.56
CA GLN A 208 12.26 -50.02 -23.31
C GLN A 208 11.23 -49.05 -22.70
N LEU A 209 10.09 -49.55 -22.21
CA LEU A 209 9.09 -48.72 -21.53
C LEU A 209 9.58 -48.22 -20.17
N GLN A 210 10.28 -49.05 -19.40
CA GLN A 210 10.90 -48.64 -18.13
C GLN A 210 11.93 -47.53 -18.34
N GLN A 211 12.80 -47.66 -19.35
CA GLN A 211 13.77 -46.61 -19.71
C GLN A 211 13.08 -45.32 -20.12
N LYS A 212 12.00 -45.39 -20.91
CA LYS A 212 11.22 -44.20 -21.29
C LYS A 212 10.53 -43.52 -20.10
N LEU A 213 10.09 -44.30 -19.12
CA LEU A 213 9.52 -43.79 -17.87
C LEU A 213 10.58 -43.06 -17.04
N GLN A 214 11.73 -43.69 -16.80
CA GLN A 214 12.85 -43.08 -16.08
C GLN A 214 13.29 -41.76 -16.74
N LEU A 215 13.45 -41.74 -18.06
CA LEU A 215 13.83 -40.53 -18.78
C LEU A 215 12.77 -39.42 -18.66
N LYS A 216 11.49 -39.77 -18.60
CA LYS A 216 10.41 -38.80 -18.36
C LYS A 216 10.40 -38.29 -16.92
N GLU A 217 10.69 -39.14 -15.94
CA GLU A 217 10.81 -38.76 -14.53
C GLU A 217 11.98 -37.79 -14.33
N GLU A 218 13.16 -38.10 -14.86
CA GLU A 218 14.33 -37.21 -14.84
C GLU A 218 14.05 -35.86 -15.50
N LEU A 219 13.37 -35.86 -16.67
CA LEU A 219 12.96 -34.64 -17.36
C LEU A 219 11.97 -33.82 -16.52
N TRP A 220 11.02 -34.49 -15.86
CA TRP A 220 10.04 -33.83 -15.01
C TRP A 220 10.68 -33.21 -13.76
N GLU A 221 11.57 -33.95 -13.10
CA GLU A 221 12.35 -33.45 -11.97
C GLU A 221 13.21 -32.25 -12.36
N SER A 222 13.89 -32.32 -13.51
CA SER A 222 14.68 -31.20 -14.04
C SER A 222 13.82 -29.96 -14.30
N LYS A 223 12.63 -30.11 -14.91
CA LYS A 223 11.70 -28.99 -15.14
C LYS A 223 11.17 -28.41 -13.84
N LEU A 224 10.85 -29.27 -12.86
CA LEU A 224 10.38 -28.85 -11.56
C LEU A 224 11.46 -28.05 -10.83
N GLN A 225 12.71 -28.51 -10.88
CA GLN A 225 13.85 -27.80 -10.29
C GLN A 225 14.08 -26.45 -10.98
N GLN A 226 14.08 -26.42 -12.31
CA GLN A 226 14.20 -25.18 -13.08
C GLN A 226 13.11 -24.16 -12.71
N THR A 227 11.88 -24.63 -12.49
CA THR A 227 10.75 -23.77 -12.09
C THR A 227 10.96 -23.22 -10.68
N LYS A 228 11.44 -24.05 -9.73
CA LYS A 228 11.78 -23.60 -8.37
C LYS A 228 12.89 -22.55 -8.39
N ASP A 229 13.98 -22.82 -9.10
CA ASP A 229 15.13 -21.91 -9.21
C ASP A 229 14.72 -20.57 -9.84
N TYR A 230 13.84 -20.61 -10.85
CA TYR A 230 13.27 -19.40 -11.45
C TYR A 230 12.45 -18.59 -10.45
N HIS A 231 11.55 -19.25 -9.70
CA HIS A 231 10.74 -18.56 -8.68
C HIS A 231 11.58 -18.01 -7.53
N GLU A 232 12.62 -18.72 -7.10
CA GLU A 232 13.55 -18.25 -6.07
C GLU A 232 14.35 -17.05 -6.56
N SER A 233 14.85 -17.07 -7.80
CA SER A 233 15.51 -15.93 -8.42
C SER A 233 14.60 -14.70 -8.48
N GLU A 234 13.34 -14.89 -8.87
CA GLU A 234 12.38 -13.79 -8.97
C GLU A 234 11.97 -13.23 -7.61
N MET A 235 11.78 -14.10 -6.62
CA MET A 235 11.55 -13.69 -5.22
C MET A 235 12.71 -12.84 -4.69
N ASN A 236 13.95 -13.27 -4.92
CA ASN A 236 15.13 -12.52 -4.48
C ASN A 236 15.22 -11.14 -5.15
N LYS A 237 14.93 -11.03 -6.45
CA LYS A 237 14.88 -9.72 -7.14
C LYS A 237 13.84 -8.79 -6.54
N LEU A 238 12.63 -9.30 -6.28
CA LEU A 238 11.56 -8.51 -5.67
C LEU A 238 11.93 -8.06 -4.25
N LEU A 239 12.60 -8.92 -3.49
CA LEU A 239 13.10 -8.57 -2.15
C LEU A 239 14.14 -7.42 -2.20
N ASP A 240 15.05 -7.48 -3.18
CA ASP A 240 16.07 -6.44 -3.39
C ASP A 240 15.46 -5.11 -3.86
N GLU A 241 14.43 -5.16 -4.70
CA GLU A 241 13.68 -3.98 -5.14
C GLU A 241 12.92 -3.33 -3.97
N LEU A 242 12.24 -4.13 -3.14
CA LEU A 242 11.56 -3.65 -1.94
C LEU A 242 12.55 -3.02 -0.95
N SER A 243 13.72 -3.62 -0.78
CA SER A 243 14.78 -3.09 0.10
C SER A 243 15.32 -1.75 -0.41
N ARG A 244 15.48 -1.60 -1.72
CA ARG A 244 15.88 -0.33 -2.35
C ARG A 244 14.80 0.74 -2.21
N ALA A 245 13.53 0.40 -2.47
CA ALA A 245 12.41 1.32 -2.31
C ALA A 245 12.28 1.82 -0.86
N ARG A 246 12.40 0.92 0.11
CA ARG A 246 12.38 1.27 1.54
C ARG A 246 13.48 2.26 1.92
N SER A 247 14.69 2.03 1.40
CA SER A 247 15.84 2.92 1.65
C SER A 247 15.63 4.30 1.03
N SER A 248 15.04 4.36 -0.17
CA SER A 248 14.68 5.62 -0.83
C SER A 248 13.65 6.42 -0.03
N VAL A 249 12.57 5.77 0.40
CA VAL A 249 11.51 6.41 1.21
C VAL A 249 12.07 6.93 2.54
N SER A 250 12.93 6.15 3.20
CA SER A 250 13.60 6.61 4.42
C SER A 250 14.50 7.83 4.17
N GLY A 251 15.17 7.88 3.03
CA GLY A 251 15.99 9.04 2.63
C GLY A 251 15.16 10.28 2.34
N GLU A 252 14.02 10.13 1.66
CA GLU A 252 13.08 11.24 1.40
C GLU A 252 12.48 11.79 2.70
N GLN A 253 12.09 10.91 3.63
CA GLN A 253 11.59 11.33 4.95
C GLN A 253 12.64 12.12 5.76
N GLU A 254 13.92 11.77 5.65
CA GLU A 254 15.01 12.52 6.27
C GLU A 254 15.13 13.93 5.68
N ILE A 255 15.05 14.04 4.35
CA ILE A 255 15.13 15.33 3.64
C ILE A 255 13.93 16.21 4.01
N GLU A 256 12.72 15.64 4.00
CA GLU A 256 11.48 16.33 4.38
C GLU A 256 11.58 16.89 5.81
N ARG A 257 12.06 16.07 6.76
CA ARG A 257 12.25 16.48 8.15
C ARG A 257 13.24 17.64 8.28
N ARG A 258 14.36 17.60 7.56
CA ARG A 258 15.34 18.69 7.53
C ARG A 258 14.78 19.97 6.90
N LEU A 259 13.96 19.85 5.86
CA LEU A 259 13.28 20.99 5.24
C LEU A 259 12.30 21.65 6.22
N GLN A 260 11.52 20.86 6.97
CA GLN A 260 10.63 21.37 8.01
C GLN A 260 11.40 22.06 9.14
N GLU A 261 12.48 21.45 9.65
CA GLU A 261 13.34 22.05 10.66
C GLU A 261 13.93 23.40 10.19
N MET A 262 14.38 23.45 8.92
CA MET A 262 14.89 24.69 8.31
C MET A 262 13.81 25.76 8.15
N GLN A 263 12.58 25.38 7.77
CA GLN A 263 11.45 26.32 7.67
C GLN A 263 11.12 26.94 9.02
N LEU A 264 10.98 26.11 10.07
CA LEU A 264 10.73 26.59 11.44
C LEU A 264 11.85 27.51 11.94
N SER A 265 13.11 27.17 11.63
CA SER A 265 14.27 28.01 11.96
C SER A 265 14.21 29.38 11.26
N MET A 266 13.86 29.40 9.96
CA MET A 266 13.69 30.65 9.22
C MET A 266 12.54 31.50 9.75
N GLU A 267 11.42 30.89 10.14
CA GLU A 267 10.29 31.61 10.74
C GLU A 267 10.66 32.21 12.10
N ALA A 268 11.39 31.46 12.93
CA ALA A 268 11.90 31.94 14.21
C ALA A 268 12.84 33.15 14.03
N LEU A 269 13.76 33.09 13.05
CA LEU A 269 14.66 34.20 12.73
C LEU A 269 13.89 35.44 12.26
N ARG A 270 12.89 35.28 11.38
CA ARG A 270 12.03 36.38 10.93
C ARG A 270 11.26 37.01 12.09
N LYS A 271 10.74 36.20 13.00
CA LYS A 271 10.04 36.69 14.19
C LYS A 271 10.97 37.50 15.08
N GLN A 272 12.18 36.99 15.32
CA GLN A 272 13.20 37.69 16.10
C GLN A 272 13.61 39.03 15.46
N GLU A 273 13.75 39.08 14.13
CA GLU A 273 14.00 40.34 13.42
C GLU A 273 12.86 41.35 13.57
N MET A 274 11.61 40.89 13.49
CA MET A 274 10.44 41.74 13.68
C MET A 274 10.37 42.29 15.11
N GLU A 275 10.62 41.45 16.12
CA GLU A 275 10.69 41.86 17.53
C GLU A 275 11.77 42.93 17.75
N LYS A 276 12.99 42.71 17.25
CA LYS A 276 14.08 43.69 17.31
C LYS A 276 13.73 45.02 16.64
N ARG A 277 13.04 44.97 15.49
CA ARG A 277 12.58 46.20 14.79
C ARG A 277 11.55 46.94 15.64
N GLN A 278 10.64 46.23 16.28
CA GLN A 278 9.61 46.81 17.13
C GLN A 278 10.22 47.43 18.40
N GLU A 279 11.17 46.76 19.05
CA GLU A 279 11.93 47.31 20.18
C GLU A 279 12.69 48.59 19.78
N MET A 280 13.34 48.58 18.61
CA MET A 280 14.03 49.76 18.11
C MET A 280 13.08 50.92 17.82
N GLN A 281 11.90 50.65 17.26
CA GLN A 281 10.87 51.69 17.07
C GLN A 281 10.41 52.29 18.39
N LEU A 282 10.10 51.45 19.40
CA LEU A 282 9.71 51.91 20.73
C LEU A 282 10.82 52.75 21.40
N SER A 283 12.08 52.35 21.24
CA SER A 283 13.22 53.13 21.75
C SER A 283 13.33 54.51 21.07
N ILE A 284 13.12 54.59 19.76
CA ILE A 284 13.15 55.85 19.01
C ILE A 284 11.99 56.75 19.46
N GLU A 285 10.78 56.21 19.64
CA GLU A 285 9.62 56.96 20.14
C GLU A 285 9.85 57.49 21.56
N ALA A 286 10.43 56.67 22.45
CA ALA A 286 10.79 57.07 23.80
C ALA A 286 11.80 58.23 23.81
N GLN A 287 12.86 58.15 23.00
CA GLN A 287 13.83 59.24 22.84
C GLN A 287 13.17 60.53 22.35
N ARG A 288 12.32 60.46 21.32
CA ARG A 288 11.59 61.63 20.80
C ARG A 288 10.70 62.28 21.86
N LYS A 289 10.04 61.46 22.69
CA LYS A 289 9.20 61.96 23.78
C LYS A 289 10.05 62.67 24.84
N GLN A 290 11.18 62.09 25.21
CA GLN A 290 12.12 62.71 26.17
C GLN A 290 12.69 64.03 25.65
N GLU A 291 13.10 64.09 24.37
CA GLU A 291 13.56 65.34 23.74
C GLU A 291 12.45 66.41 23.72
N MET A 292 11.20 66.02 23.44
CA MET A 292 10.07 66.94 23.48
C MET A 292 9.83 67.47 24.90
N GLU A 293 9.88 66.62 25.92
CA GLU A 293 9.74 67.02 27.33
C GLU A 293 10.84 67.98 27.76
N GLN A 294 12.10 67.72 27.37
CA GLN A 294 13.23 68.62 27.62
C GLN A 294 13.02 69.99 26.98
N ARG A 295 12.61 70.04 25.70
CA ARG A 295 12.29 71.31 25.01
C ARG A 295 11.15 72.07 25.68
N LEU A 296 10.13 71.36 26.16
CA LEU A 296 9.01 71.97 26.87
C LEU A 296 9.48 72.60 28.19
N GLN A 297 10.36 71.92 28.91
CA GLN A 297 10.92 72.39 30.17
C GLN A 297 11.86 73.59 29.97
N GLU A 298 12.71 73.56 28.94
CA GLU A 298 13.55 74.70 28.55
C GLU A 298 12.71 75.93 28.18
N MET A 299 11.63 75.71 27.42
CA MET A 299 10.68 76.77 27.07
C MET A 299 9.99 77.37 28.30
N GLN A 300 9.58 76.54 29.27
CA GLN A 300 9.00 76.99 30.53
C GLN A 300 9.98 77.86 31.32
N LEU A 301 11.23 77.40 31.47
CA LEU A 301 12.29 78.16 32.15
C LEU A 301 12.58 79.49 31.45
N SER A 302 12.57 79.51 30.12
CA SER A 302 12.75 80.73 29.33
C SER A 302 11.61 81.74 29.57
N ILE A 303 10.36 81.26 29.60
CA ILE A 303 9.19 82.11 29.90
C ILE A 303 9.27 82.67 31.33
N GLU A 304 9.67 81.86 32.31
CA GLU A 304 9.86 82.32 33.70
C GLU A 304 10.97 83.36 33.81
N ALA A 305 12.09 83.16 33.12
CA ALA A 305 13.20 84.12 33.07
C ALA A 305 12.75 85.45 32.45
N GLN A 306 12.03 85.42 31.33
CA GLN A 306 11.46 86.62 30.70
C GLN A 306 10.52 87.38 31.65
N ARG A 307 9.60 86.67 32.32
CA ARG A 307 8.69 87.27 33.31
C ARG A 307 9.44 87.93 34.47
N LYS A 308 10.52 87.31 34.94
CA LYS A 308 11.37 87.87 36.01
C LYS A 308 12.07 89.15 35.53
N GLN A 309 12.64 89.13 34.34
CA GLN A 309 13.30 90.28 33.74
C GLN A 309 12.32 91.44 33.50
N GLU A 310 11.10 91.16 33.04
CA GLU A 310 10.03 92.16 32.92
C GLU A 310 9.64 92.75 34.28
N MET A 311 9.59 91.93 35.35
CA MET A 311 9.34 92.43 36.70
C MET A 311 10.47 93.35 37.18
N GLU A 312 11.73 92.96 37.00
CA GLU A 312 12.89 93.77 37.37
C GLU A 312 12.89 95.11 36.62
N GLN A 313 12.66 95.10 35.30
CA GLN A 313 12.52 96.32 34.50
C GLN A 313 11.36 97.21 34.97
N ARG A 314 10.22 96.63 35.32
CA ARG A 314 9.09 97.39 35.90
C ARG A 314 9.46 98.02 37.23
N GLN A 315 10.21 97.31 38.07
CA GLN A 315 10.63 97.79 39.39
C GLN A 315 11.68 98.90 39.27
N GLU A 316 12.66 98.76 38.38
CA GLU A 316 13.62 99.83 38.05
C GLU A 316 12.94 101.07 37.49
N MET A 317 11.95 100.89 36.59
CA MET A 317 11.18 102.00 36.05
C MET A 317 10.38 102.73 37.15
N GLN A 318 9.76 101.99 38.09
CA GLN A 318 9.10 102.59 39.24
C GLN A 318 10.07 103.40 40.11
N LEU A 319 11.24 102.84 40.43
CA LEU A 319 12.28 103.52 41.20
C LEU A 319 12.79 104.78 40.49
N SER A 320 12.95 104.74 39.17
CA SER A 320 13.33 105.88 38.35
C SER A 320 12.27 106.99 38.36
N ILE A 321 10.98 106.62 38.23
CA ILE A 321 9.85 107.57 38.37
C ILE A 321 9.82 108.20 39.76
N GLU A 322 10.04 107.41 40.83
CA GLU A 322 10.12 107.95 42.19
C GLU A 322 11.31 108.89 42.39
N ALA A 323 12.47 108.55 41.84
CA ALA A 323 13.67 109.39 41.88
C ALA A 323 13.46 110.72 41.13
N GLN A 324 12.83 110.69 39.94
CA GLN A 324 12.45 111.89 39.20
C GLN A 324 11.49 112.77 40.01
N ARG A 325 10.45 112.17 40.61
CA ARG A 325 9.51 112.91 41.49
C ARG A 325 10.23 113.56 42.68
N LYS A 326 11.19 112.86 43.30
CA LYS A 326 12.01 113.41 44.39
C LYS A 326 12.89 114.57 43.91
N GLN A 327 13.55 114.44 42.76
CA GLN A 327 14.32 115.52 42.16
C GLN A 327 13.46 116.74 41.81
N GLU A 328 12.27 116.55 41.24
CA GLU A 328 11.32 117.64 40.97
C GLU A 328 10.91 118.35 42.27
N MET A 329 10.64 117.60 43.34
CA MET A 329 10.34 118.14 44.66
C MET A 329 11.53 118.91 45.26
N GLU A 330 12.76 118.44 45.05
CA GLU A 330 14.00 119.12 45.46
C GLU A 330 14.28 120.39 44.65
N GLN A 331 14.06 120.36 43.33
CA GLN A 331 14.15 121.54 42.47
C GLN A 331 13.08 122.57 42.84
N ARG A 332 11.86 122.14 43.19
CA ARG A 332 10.82 123.00 43.76
C ARG A 332 11.27 123.62 45.09
N ARG A 333 11.89 122.85 46.00
CA ARG A 333 12.47 123.37 47.25
C ARG A 333 13.58 124.38 47.01
N ARG A 334 14.49 124.15 46.05
CA ARG A 334 15.57 125.09 45.70
C ARG A 334 15.05 126.39 45.08
N ARG A 335 13.97 126.35 44.30
CA ARG A 335 13.30 127.58 43.79
C ARG A 335 12.66 128.42 44.90
N CYS A 336 12.30 127.84 46.05
CA CYS A 336 11.77 128.56 47.21
C CYS A 336 12.86 129.02 48.20
N SER A 337 14.13 128.65 48.00
CA SER A 337 15.26 129.05 48.84
C SER A 337 16.01 130.23 48.21
N PHE A 338 15.42 131.42 48.28
CA PHE A 338 16.12 132.70 48.10
C PHE A 338 15.96 133.50 49.40
N PRO A 339 17.05 133.85 50.09
CA PRO A 339 17.04 135.02 50.95
C PRO A 339 17.95 136.11 50.37
N LEU A 340 17.27 137.15 49.90
CA LEU A 340 17.52 138.58 50.13
C LEU A 340 18.96 139.01 50.44
N ARG A 341 19.48 139.83 49.50
CA ARG A 341 20.47 140.88 49.73
C ARG A 341 20.11 141.70 50.98
N LEU A 342 21.11 141.99 51.79
CA LEU A 342 21.45 143.33 52.25
C LEU A 342 22.94 143.39 52.53
#